data_AF-A0A645IBC4-F1
#
_entry.id   AF-A0A645IBC4-F1
#
_cell.length_a   1.000
_cell.length_b   1.000
_cell.length_c   1.000
_cell.angle_alpha   90.00
_cell.angle_beta   90.00
_cell.angle_gamma   90.00
#
_symmetry.space_group_name_H-M   'P 1'
#
loop_
_entity.id
_entity.type
_entity.pdbx_description
1 polymer ?
#
loop_
_entity_poly.entity_id
_entity_poly.type
_entity_poly.pdbx_seq_one_letter_code
_entity_poly.pdbx_strand_id
1 'polypeptide(L)' 'MEEASVVITGDAIALEHGKPVLANPQFAFDLEKAAASMKRLLSIRAKTYYCYHGGVFTPERSKTAAILRCLE' A
#
# COMPACT_ATOMS: atom_id res chain seq x y z
N MET A 1 24.14 -1.26 -11.82
CA MET A 1 23.24 -0.59 -10.87
C MET A 1 21.89 -1.26 -11.00
N GLU A 2 21.30 -1.78 -9.92
CA GLU A 2 19.94 -2.34 -10.00
C GLU A 2 18.91 -1.21 -10.12
N GLU A 3 17.91 -1.41 -10.97
CA GLU A 3 16.80 -0.47 -11.10
C GLU A 3 15.87 -0.57 -9.88
N ALA A 4 15.56 0.57 -9.27
CA ALA A 4 14.64 0.64 -8.15
C ALA A 4 13.19 0.41 -8.61
N SER A 5 12.52 -0.61 -8.06
CA SER A 5 11.09 -0.87 -8.28
C SER A 5 10.28 -0.31 -7.12
N VAL A 6 10.04 1.00 -7.16
CA VAL A 6 9.45 1.77 -6.04
C VAL A 6 8.33 2.66 -6.54
N VAL A 7 7.24 2.73 -5.78
CA VAL A 7 6.17 3.72 -5.94
C VAL A 7 6.07 4.56 -4.67
N ILE A 8 6.03 5.87 -4.83
CA ILE A 8 5.69 6.81 -3.76
C ILE A 8 4.20 7.12 -3.91
N THR A 9 3.38 6.74 -2.94
CA THR A 9 1.92 6.76 -3.10
C THR A 9 1.30 8.12 -2.78
N GLY A 10 2.08 9.03 -2.20
CA GLY A 10 1.56 10.30 -1.70
C GLY A 10 0.45 10.09 -0.68
N ASP A 11 -0.55 10.96 -0.71
CA ASP A 11 -1.74 10.91 0.15
C ASP A 11 -2.76 9.82 -0.27
N ALA A 12 -2.54 9.10 -1.36
CA ALA A 12 -3.54 8.16 -1.86
C ALA A 12 -3.67 6.90 -0.99
N ILE A 13 -2.58 6.51 -0.31
CA ILE A 13 -2.49 5.25 0.43
C ILE A 13 -1.93 5.49 1.83
N ALA A 14 -2.62 4.96 2.83
CA ALA A 14 -2.14 4.78 4.20
C ALA A 14 -1.95 3.28 4.50
N LEU A 15 -1.36 2.96 5.65
CA LEU A 15 -1.24 1.58 6.12
C LEU A 15 -2.01 1.36 7.40
N GLU A 16 -2.86 0.34 7.38
CA GLU A 16 -3.56 -0.17 8.55
C GLU A 16 -3.34 -1.67 8.63
N HIS A 17 -2.86 -2.16 9.79
CA HIS A 17 -2.58 -3.59 9.99
C HIS A 17 -1.66 -4.21 8.91
N GLY A 18 -0.72 -3.42 8.40
CA GLY A 18 0.21 -3.83 7.33
C GLY A 18 -0.43 -3.96 5.94
N LYS A 19 -1.68 -3.50 5.77
CA LYS A 19 -2.40 -3.51 4.50
C LYS A 19 -2.55 -2.09 3.96
N PRO A 20 -2.43 -1.89 2.63
CA PRO A 20 -2.73 -0.61 2.00
C PRO A 20 -4.23 -0.32 2.12
N VAL A 21 -4.56 0.87 2.59
CA VAL A 21 -5.93 1.41 2.69
C VAL A 21 -5.97 2.81 2.07
N LEU A 22 -7.16 3.32 1.76
CA LEU A 22 -7.32 4.71 1.38
C LEU A 22 -6.91 5.61 2.55
N ALA A 23 -6.08 6.61 2.29
CA ALA A 23 -5.78 7.56 3.35
C ALA A 23 -7.01 8.44 3.60
N ASN A 24 -7.39 8.54 4.88
CA ASN A 24 -8.40 9.47 5.39
C ASN A 24 -9.62 9.66 4.45
N PRO A 25 -10.37 8.59 4.11
CA PRO A 25 -11.48 8.66 3.15
C PRO A 25 -12.55 9.70 3.53
N GLN A 26 -12.68 10.04 4.81
CA GLN A 26 -13.56 11.09 5.31
C GLN A 26 -13.20 12.52 4.83
N PHE A 27 -11.98 12.73 4.34
CA PHE A 27 -11.52 14.02 3.81
C PHE A 27 -11.38 14.01 2.27
N ALA A 28 -11.72 12.90 1.61
CA ALA A 28 -11.65 12.81 0.16
C ALA A 28 -12.74 13.67 -0.49
N PHE A 29 -12.35 14.58 -1.39
CA PHE A 29 -13.30 15.36 -2.20
C PHE A 29 -14.16 14.45 -3.10
N ASP A 30 -13.56 13.38 -3.62
CA ASP A 30 -14.20 12.38 -4.47
C ASP A 30 -13.67 10.99 -4.08
N LEU A 31 -14.50 10.25 -3.33
CA LEU A 31 -14.14 8.95 -2.79
C LEU A 31 -13.92 7.90 -3.89
N GLU A 32 -14.68 7.96 -4.99
CA GLU A 32 -14.54 7.02 -6.10
C GLU A 32 -13.23 7.25 -6.84
N LYS A 33 -12.87 8.51 -7.11
CA LYS A 33 -11.57 8.85 -7.70
C LYS A 33 -10.41 8.49 -6.78
N ALA A 34 -10.54 8.69 -5.46
CA ALA A 34 -9.52 8.26 -4.50
C ALA A 34 -9.29 6.74 -4.56
N ALA A 35 -10.38 5.95 -4.56
CA ALA A 35 -10.33 4.49 -4.74
C ALA A 35 -9.68 4.09 -6.08
N ALA A 36 -10.01 4.78 -7.17
CA ALA A 36 -9.43 4.54 -8.49
C ALA A 36 -7.92 4.86 -8.52
N SER A 37 -7.49 5.94 -7.87
CA SER A 37 -6.08 6.33 -7.74
C SER A 37 -5.27 5.25 -7.01
N MET A 38 -5.75 4.79 -5.85
CA MET A 38 -5.13 3.70 -5.10
C MET A 38 -5.02 2.42 -5.94
N LYS A 39 -6.09 2.02 -6.64
CA LYS A 39 -6.07 0.85 -7.54
C LYS A 39 -5.02 0.99 -8.63
N ARG A 40 -4.94 2.17 -9.26
CA ARG A 40 -3.96 2.46 -10.30
C ARG A 40 -2.54 2.37 -9.77
N LEU A 41 -2.24 2.93 -8.60
CA LEU A 41 -0.92 2.82 -7.97
C LEU A 41 -0.54 1.36 -7.71
N LEU A 42 -1.43 0.57 -7.11
CA LEU A 42 -1.18 -0.85 -6.83
C LEU A 42 -1.04 -1.71 -8.10
N SER A 43 -1.64 -1.28 -9.21
CA SER A 43 -1.54 -1.98 -10.51
C SER A 43 -0.14 -1.89 -11.15
N ILE A 44 0.71 -0.96 -10.69
CA ILE A 44 2.11 -0.82 -11.14
C ILE A 44 2.95 -2.05 -10.73
N ARG A 45 2.51 -2.81 -9.70
CA ARG A 45 3.20 -4.02 -9.22
C ARG A 45 4.67 -3.77 -8.83
N ALA A 46 4.95 -2.61 -8.24
CA ALA A 46 6.26 -2.30 -7.69
C ALA A 46 6.62 -3.23 -6.51
N LYS A 47 7.92 -3.44 -6.29
CA LYS A 47 8.42 -4.20 -5.13
C LYS A 47 8.15 -3.48 -3.82
N THR A 48 8.12 -2.15 -3.82
CA THR A 48 7.99 -1.35 -2.60
C THR A 48 7.09 -0.14 -2.81
N TYR A 49 6.20 0.13 -1.86
CA TYR A 49 5.34 1.30 -1.84
C TYR A 49 5.59 2.10 -0.57
N TYR A 50 5.99 3.36 -0.72
CA TYR A 50 6.13 4.29 0.39
C TYR A 50 4.83 5.08 0.59
N CYS A 51 4.16 4.82 1.70
CA CYS A 51 2.88 5.41 2.08
C CYS A 51 3.10 6.63 2.96
N TYR A 52 2.60 7.79 2.54
CA TYR A 52 2.87 9.08 3.19
C TYR A 52 2.40 9.13 4.66
N HIS A 53 1.32 8.39 4.98
CA HIS A 53 0.81 8.25 6.34
C HIS A 53 1.41 7.07 7.12
N GLY A 54 2.71 6.81 6.94
CA GLY A 54 3.50 6.16 7.99
C GLY A 54 3.90 4.70 7.76
N GLY A 55 4.22 4.29 6.53
CA GLY A 55 5.00 3.06 6.39
C GLY A 55 5.27 2.57 4.98
N VAL A 56 5.87 1.38 4.94
CA VAL A 56 6.33 0.73 3.72
C VAL A 56 5.52 -0.53 3.49
N PHE A 57 4.85 -0.61 2.33
CA PHE A 57 4.17 -1.82 1.91
C PHE A 57 5.04 -2.59 0.92
N THR A 58 5.31 -3.86 1.27
CA THR A 58 6.05 -4.81 0.43
C THR A 58 5.15 -6.02 0.19
N PRO A 59 4.54 -6.16 -0.99
CA PRO A 59 3.58 -7.23 -1.29
C PRO A 59 4.13 -8.64 -1.01
N GLU A 60 5.44 -8.85 -1.21
CA GLU A 60 6.09 -10.15 -1.01
C GLU A 60 6.27 -10.52 0.47
N ARG A 61 6.52 -9.56 1.36
CA ARG A 61 6.62 -9.82 2.82
C ARG A 61 5.27 -10.18 3.45
N SER A 62 4.16 -9.77 2.84
CA SER A 62 2.83 -10.05 3.36
C SER A 62 2.47 -11.54 3.36
N LYS A 63 3.16 -12.38 2.57
CA LYS A 63 2.94 -13.84 2.56
C LYS A 63 3.60 -14.56 3.73
N THR A 64 4.77 -14.10 4.19
CA THR A 64 5.53 -14.77 5.25
C THR A 64 4.85 -14.63 6.62
N ALA A 65 4.18 -13.51 6.89
CA ALA A 65 3.46 -13.30 8.15
C ALA A 65 2.21 -14.20 8.30
N ALA A 66 1.66 -14.73 7.20
CA ALA A 66 0.49 -15.62 7.25
C ALA A 66 0.84 -17.06 7.69
N ILE A 67 2.09 -17.50 7.50
CA ILE A 67 2.51 -18.87 7.85
C ILE A 67 2.78 -19.03 9.36
N LEU A 68 3.08 -17.94 10.08
CA LEU A 68 3.40 -18.00 11.51
C LEU A 68 2.16 -18.12 12.44
N ARG A 69 0.93 -18.02 11.93
CA ARG A 69 -0.30 -18.15 12.73
C ARG A 69 -0.91 -19.56 12.77
N CYS A 70 -0.27 -20.56 12.15
CA CYS A 70 -0.72 -21.96 12.18
C CYS A 70 0.10 -22.85 13.13
N LEU A 71 0.94 -22.27 13.99
CA LEU A 71 1.78 -23.01 14.94
C LEU A 71 1.56 -22.64 16.42
N GLU A 72 0.46 -21.97 16.75
CA GLU A 72 -0.01 -21.79 18.14
C GLU A 72 -1.44 -22.28 18.30
#